data_AF-A0A850QTG8-F1
#
_entry.id   AF-A0A850QTG8-F1
#
_cell.length_a   1.000
_cell.length_b   1.000
_cell.length_c   1.000
_cell.angle_alpha   90.00
_cell.angle_beta   90.00
_cell.angle_gamma   90.00
#
_symmetry.space_group_name_H-M   'P 1'
#
loop_
_entity.id
_entity.type
_entity.pdbx_description
1 polymer ?
#
loop_
_entity_poly.entity_id
_entity_poly.type
_entity_poly.pdbx_seq_one_letter_code
_entity_poly.pdbx_strand_id
1 'polypeptide(L)'
;MITVDKKDGHKLKISHVIQETTNRQLDIYIFVPGELGLTSNIISDEEFYHNAIHGKRTYYSDVNHLPLVHSRLASRGKLSIEQYRLSLSLYAYQYALALEKETHNLLENKESVTLDDVSELSELTIRILKRLRRNVPTDKKLLKYYENIDNYLSWFTEQRCLAMVAHLPRGNEYPEIKELLLDICASEEQHRIKHKYNSERAMQDQTRMSNKMRLLRRLIEYPVTMKEKTIELGKNTRKIVTGAAAGIVMIFVTLMMIKARGVLGDITASFILVLSLIYAIREVFKDDLKQMLWRWLRKGRARWRKQFFDANTDHLIGRQFEWMEYISYDKLPESIRKT
;
A
#
# COMPACT_ATOMS: atom_id res chain seq x y z
N MET A 1 13.83 8.05 1.73
CA MET A 1 13.42 8.90 0.60
C MET A 1 11.93 8.72 0.36
N ILE A 2 11.17 9.81 0.20
CA ILE A 2 9.73 9.78 -0.10
C ILE A 2 9.55 10.27 -1.54
N THR A 3 8.85 9.51 -2.36
CA THR A 3 8.46 9.92 -3.72
C THR A 3 6.94 9.93 -3.81
N VAL A 4 6.41 10.89 -4.56
CA VAL A 4 4.97 11.07 -4.77
C VAL A 4 4.75 11.08 -6.27
N ASP A 5 4.09 10.03 -6.76
CA ASP A 5 3.80 9.86 -8.17
C ASP A 5 2.29 9.90 -8.39
N LYS A 6 1.85 10.60 -9.43
CA LYS A 6 0.46 10.54 -9.89
C LYS A 6 0.33 9.34 -10.84
N LYS A 7 -0.53 8.37 -10.51
CA LYS A 7 -0.89 7.31 -11.46
C LYS A 7 -2.15 7.70 -12.24
N ASP A 8 -2.29 7.18 -13.46
CA ASP A 8 -3.43 7.43 -14.37
C ASP A 8 -4.76 7.60 -13.61
N GLY A 9 -5.44 8.73 -13.85
CA GLY A 9 -6.68 9.12 -13.18
C GLY A 9 -6.48 9.93 -11.88
N HIS A 10 -7.28 9.60 -10.85
CA HIS A 10 -7.32 10.29 -9.54
C HIS A 10 -6.57 9.53 -8.42
N LYS A 11 -5.51 8.79 -8.76
CA LYS A 11 -4.76 7.98 -7.78
C LYS A 11 -3.40 8.61 -7.47
N LEU A 12 -3.19 8.91 -6.20
CA LEU A 12 -1.88 9.33 -5.68
C LEU A 12 -1.13 8.13 -5.12
N LYS A 13 0.11 7.91 -5.56
CA LYS A 13 0.98 6.86 -5.02
C LYS A 13 2.11 7.52 -4.24
N ILE A 14 2.11 7.32 -2.92
CA ILE A 14 3.20 7.76 -2.04
C ILE A 14 4.08 6.54 -1.76
N SER A 15 5.36 6.61 -2.15
CA SER A 15 6.35 5.56 -1.90
C SER A 15 7.38 6.08 -0.92
N HIS A 16 7.63 5.33 0.16
CA HIS A 16 8.62 5.69 1.17
C HIS A 16 9.56 4.50 1.40
N VAL A 17 10.84 4.71 1.09
CA VAL A 17 11.91 3.77 1.43
C VAL A 17 12.31 3.99 2.88
N ILE A 18 12.04 2.99 3.72
CA ILE A 18 12.38 2.97 5.14
C ILE A 18 13.72 2.26 5.32
N GLN A 19 14.67 2.89 6.01
CA GLN A 19 15.92 2.24 6.43
C GLN A 19 15.73 1.58 7.79
N GLU A 20 16.65 0.69 8.18
CA GLU A 20 16.61 -0.18 9.37
C GLU A 20 16.49 0.53 10.74
N THR A 21 16.39 1.86 10.78
CA THR A 21 16.10 2.62 12.01
C THR A 21 14.81 2.16 12.67
N THR A 22 14.83 2.05 14.01
CA THR A 22 13.82 1.40 14.84
C THR A 22 12.48 2.13 14.94
N ASN A 23 12.42 3.44 14.74
CA ASN A 23 11.16 4.18 14.82
C ASN A 23 11.13 5.39 13.87
N ARG A 24 9.97 5.61 13.21
CA ARG A 24 9.73 6.74 12.32
C ARG A 24 8.28 7.18 12.41
N GLN A 25 8.08 8.49 12.35
CA GLN A 25 6.79 9.13 12.21
C GLN A 25 6.71 9.80 10.84
N LEU A 26 5.60 9.61 10.14
CA LEU A 26 5.30 10.25 8.87
C LEU A 26 3.90 10.84 8.96
N ASP A 27 3.82 12.16 8.94
CA ASP A 27 2.56 12.89 8.95
C ASP A 27 2.26 13.37 7.53
N ILE A 28 1.09 12.99 7.00
CA ILE A 28 0.63 13.36 5.66
C ILE A 28 -0.60 14.25 5.82
N TYR A 29 -0.55 15.44 5.23
CA TYR A 29 -1.64 16.41 5.22
C TYR A 29 -2.22 16.48 3.81
N ILE A 30 -3.50 16.15 3.67
CA ILE A 30 -4.22 16.18 2.40
C ILE A 30 -5.21 17.35 2.45
N PHE A 31 -4.99 18.34 1.61
CA PHE A 31 -5.90 19.46 1.43
C PHE A 31 -6.90 19.13 0.34
N VAL A 32 -8.17 19.10 0.71
CA VAL A 32 -9.28 18.80 -0.20
C VAL A 32 -10.04 20.10 -0.49
N PRO A 33 -10.37 20.40 -1.76
CA PRO A 33 -11.27 21.50 -2.11
C PRO A 33 -12.59 21.44 -1.33
N GLY A 34 -13.04 22.58 -0.78
CA GLY A 34 -14.25 22.65 0.05
C GLY A 34 -15.52 22.19 -0.66
N GLU A 35 -15.58 22.29 -2.00
CA GLU A 35 -16.71 21.86 -2.83
C GLU A 35 -16.98 20.36 -2.76
N LEU A 36 -15.97 19.55 -2.45
CA LEU A 36 -16.11 18.09 -2.33
C LEU A 36 -16.81 17.67 -1.04
N GLY A 37 -17.00 18.58 -0.08
CA GLY A 37 -17.75 18.32 1.14
C GLY A 37 -17.17 17.19 2.02
N LEU A 38 -15.90 16.81 1.86
CA LEU A 38 -15.26 15.75 2.64
C LEU A 38 -15.07 16.21 4.10
N THR A 39 -16.13 16.06 4.88
CA THR A 39 -16.18 16.36 6.31
C THR A 39 -16.50 15.09 7.09
N SER A 40 -16.10 15.04 8.36
CA SER A 40 -16.39 13.94 9.28
C SER A 40 -17.89 13.63 9.44
N ASN A 41 -18.76 14.55 9.02
CA ASN A 41 -20.21 14.41 9.09
C ASN A 41 -20.78 13.65 7.89
N ILE A 42 -20.09 13.66 6.74
CA ILE A 42 -20.53 13.00 5.50
C ILE A 42 -19.86 11.63 5.36
N ILE A 43 -18.54 11.56 5.54
CA ILE A 43 -17.78 10.31 5.52
C ILE A 43 -17.02 10.19 6.85
N SER A 44 -17.19 9.06 7.51
CA SER A 44 -16.44 8.79 8.73
C SER A 44 -14.97 8.52 8.42
N ASP A 45 -14.06 8.86 9.33
CA ASP A 45 -12.63 8.65 9.09
C ASP A 45 -12.30 7.16 8.91
N GLU A 46 -13.09 6.25 9.50
CA GLU A 46 -12.93 4.79 9.30
C GLU A 46 -13.30 4.38 7.87
N GLU A 47 -14.44 4.86 7.38
CA GLU A 47 -14.90 4.59 6.02
C GLU A 47 -13.95 5.18 4.97
N PHE A 48 -13.50 6.43 5.17
CA PHE A 48 -12.52 7.04 4.28
C PHE A 48 -11.21 6.25 4.28
N TYR A 49 -10.70 5.89 5.46
CA TYR A 49 -9.46 5.14 5.59
C TYR A 49 -9.52 3.79 4.85
N HIS A 50 -10.58 2.99 5.07
CA HIS A 50 -10.70 1.67 4.46
C HIS A 50 -10.97 1.70 2.95
N ASN A 51 -11.67 2.75 2.46
CA ASN A 51 -12.03 2.86 1.06
C ASN A 51 -10.98 3.58 0.20
N ALA A 52 -10.28 4.58 0.76
CA ALA A 52 -9.38 5.44 -0.01
C ALA A 52 -7.89 5.14 0.23
N ILE A 53 -7.53 4.63 1.41
CA ILE A 53 -6.14 4.43 1.79
C ILE A 53 -5.78 2.95 1.68
N HIS A 54 -4.96 2.62 0.69
CA HIS A 54 -4.42 1.28 0.51
C HIS A 54 -2.90 1.29 0.66
N GLY A 55 -2.41 0.55 1.65
CA GLY A 55 -1.00 0.37 1.90
C GLY A 55 -0.52 -1.00 1.44
N LYS A 56 0.72 -1.07 0.95
CA LYS A 56 1.43 -2.32 0.74
C LYS A 56 2.88 -2.13 1.18
N ARG A 57 3.42 -3.07 1.94
CA ARG A 57 4.83 -3.07 2.35
C ARG A 57 5.57 -4.18 1.62
N THR A 58 6.69 -3.82 1.04
CA THR A 58 7.57 -4.75 0.32
C THR A 58 8.97 -4.64 0.87
N TYR A 59 9.68 -5.76 0.86
CA TYR A 59 11.13 -5.72 1.03
C TYR A 59 11.76 -4.88 -0.07
N TYR A 60 12.78 -4.13 0.31
CA TYR A 60 13.53 -3.28 -0.59
C TYR A 60 15.02 -3.51 -0.31
N SER A 61 15.82 -3.60 -1.38
CA SER A 61 17.25 -3.82 -1.31
C SER A 61 17.94 -2.82 -2.22
N ASP A 62 18.74 -1.93 -1.67
CA ASP A 62 19.61 -1.02 -2.46
C ASP A 62 20.76 -1.78 -3.11
N VAL A 63 21.12 -2.94 -2.56
CA VAL A 63 22.16 -3.79 -3.14
C VAL A 63 21.52 -4.68 -4.18
N ASN A 64 22.02 -4.58 -5.41
CA ASN A 64 21.80 -5.57 -6.47
C ASN A 64 22.48 -6.89 -6.06
N HIS A 65 21.91 -7.61 -5.09
CA HIS A 65 22.39 -8.92 -4.70
C HIS A 65 22.29 -9.84 -5.93
N LEU A 66 23.46 -10.22 -6.44
CA LEU A 66 23.58 -10.88 -7.74
C LEU A 66 22.78 -12.19 -7.73
N PRO A 67 21.89 -12.40 -8.72
CA PRO A 67 21.26 -13.71 -8.94
C PRO A 67 22.29 -14.85 -8.99
N LEU A 68 23.52 -14.54 -9.46
CA LEU A 68 24.67 -15.44 -9.57
C LEU A 68 25.20 -15.98 -8.23
N VAL A 69 25.23 -15.15 -7.19
CA VAL A 69 25.75 -15.59 -5.88
C VAL A 69 24.71 -16.46 -5.21
N HIS A 70 23.44 -16.07 -5.27
CA HIS A 70 22.34 -16.84 -4.70
C HIS A 70 22.08 -18.15 -5.43
N SER A 71 22.18 -18.19 -6.76
CA SER A 71 22.04 -19.43 -7.53
C SER A 71 23.16 -20.43 -7.22
N ARG A 72 24.41 -19.95 -7.08
CA ARG A 72 25.57 -20.79 -6.69
C ARG A 72 25.51 -21.25 -5.25
N LEU A 73 25.04 -20.42 -4.32
CA LEU A 73 24.86 -20.83 -2.93
C LEU A 73 23.71 -21.83 -2.79
N ALA A 74 22.61 -21.63 -3.52
CA ALA A 74 21.49 -22.56 -3.57
C ALA A 74 21.90 -23.92 -4.17
N SER A 75 22.64 -23.93 -5.27
CA SER A 75 23.11 -25.18 -5.89
C SER A 75 24.13 -25.92 -5.03
N ARG A 76 24.85 -25.21 -4.14
CA ARG A 76 25.77 -25.78 -3.14
C ARG A 76 25.09 -26.15 -1.82
N GLY A 77 23.76 -26.07 -1.73
CA GLY A 77 23.00 -26.38 -0.52
C GLY A 77 23.21 -25.38 0.64
N LYS A 78 23.86 -24.24 0.39
CA LYS A 78 24.14 -23.19 1.38
C LYS A 78 23.03 -22.13 1.49
N LEU A 79 22.01 -22.20 0.63
CA LEU A 79 20.89 -21.27 0.59
C LEU A 79 19.58 -22.06 0.50
N SER A 80 18.57 -21.68 1.28
CA SER A 80 17.27 -22.35 1.21
C SER A 80 16.53 -22.01 -0.09
N ILE A 81 15.61 -22.89 -0.52
CA ILE A 81 14.75 -22.65 -1.69
C ILE A 81 13.95 -21.35 -1.53
N GLU A 82 13.50 -21.05 -0.31
CA GLU A 82 12.74 -19.85 0.02
C GLU A 82 13.59 -18.59 -0.11
N GLN A 83 14.82 -18.62 0.37
CA GLN A 83 15.78 -17.51 0.21
C GLN A 83 16.12 -17.29 -1.27
N TYR A 84 16.27 -18.36 -2.05
CA TYR A 84 16.47 -18.25 -3.50
C TYR A 84 15.26 -17.58 -4.16
N ARG A 85 14.04 -18.07 -3.87
CA ARG A 85 12.80 -17.51 -4.38
C ARG A 85 12.66 -16.02 -4.03
N LEU A 86 12.93 -15.64 -2.78
CA LEU A 86 12.89 -14.25 -2.33
C LEU A 86 13.90 -13.39 -3.11
N SER A 87 15.16 -13.82 -3.20
CA SER A 87 16.21 -13.06 -3.90
C SER A 87 15.89 -12.84 -5.38
N LEU A 88 15.43 -13.89 -6.08
CA LEU A 88 15.09 -13.82 -7.49
C LEU A 88 13.85 -12.96 -7.73
N SER A 89 12.87 -13.04 -6.83
CA SER A 89 11.66 -12.23 -6.91
C SER A 89 11.94 -10.76 -6.60
N LEU A 90 12.84 -10.45 -5.65
CA LEU A 90 13.30 -9.09 -5.39
C LEU A 90 13.94 -8.49 -6.64
N TYR A 91 14.85 -9.23 -7.27
CA TYR A 91 15.50 -8.81 -8.50
C TYR A 91 14.48 -8.51 -9.62
N ALA A 92 13.55 -9.45 -9.85
CA ALA A 92 12.51 -9.29 -10.85
C ALA A 92 11.55 -8.13 -10.55
N TYR A 93 11.17 -7.97 -9.29
CA TYR A 93 10.28 -6.91 -8.84
C TYR A 93 10.91 -5.53 -9.00
N GLN A 94 12.18 -5.37 -8.63
CA GLN A 94 12.94 -4.13 -8.80
C GLN A 94 13.08 -3.76 -10.27
N TYR A 95 13.45 -4.72 -11.12
CA TYR A 95 13.54 -4.49 -12.55
C TYR A 95 12.19 -4.08 -13.15
N ALA A 96 11.11 -4.80 -12.82
CA ALA A 96 9.78 -4.47 -13.34
C ALA A 96 9.31 -3.07 -12.88
N LEU A 97 9.56 -2.70 -11.62
CA LEU A 97 9.25 -1.37 -11.11
C LEU A 97 10.09 -0.28 -11.76
N ALA A 98 11.40 -0.50 -11.92
CA ALA A 98 12.30 0.46 -12.56
C ALA A 98 11.89 0.68 -14.01
N LEU A 99 11.69 -0.39 -14.78
CA LEU A 99 11.26 -0.29 -16.17
C LEU A 99 9.88 0.38 -16.30
N GLU A 100 8.91 0.05 -15.42
CA GLU A 100 7.60 0.73 -15.38
C GLU A 100 7.76 2.24 -15.16
N LYS A 101 8.65 2.64 -14.23
CA LYS A 101 8.89 4.04 -13.89
C LYS A 101 9.60 4.79 -15.01
N GLU A 102 10.71 4.27 -15.52
CA GLU A 102 11.47 4.96 -16.59
C GLU A 102 10.64 5.10 -17.87
N THR A 103 9.90 4.05 -18.25
CA THR A 103 9.02 4.12 -19.43
C THR A 103 7.88 5.11 -19.23
N HIS A 104 7.34 5.24 -18.01
CA HIS A 104 6.32 6.24 -17.70
C HIS A 104 6.88 7.66 -17.76
N ASN A 105 8.06 7.90 -17.19
CA ASN A 105 8.73 9.21 -17.23
C ASN A 105 8.98 9.67 -18.67
N LEU A 106 9.48 8.78 -19.54
CA LEU A 106 9.68 9.07 -20.95
C LEU A 106 8.35 9.38 -21.66
N LEU A 107 7.28 8.63 -21.35
CA LEU A 107 5.97 8.85 -21.94
C LEU A 107 5.25 10.12 -21.43
N GLU A 108 5.57 10.61 -20.24
CA GLU A 108 5.05 11.86 -19.70
C GLU A 108 5.78 13.06 -20.34
N ASN A 109 7.10 12.97 -20.50
CA ASN A 109 7.96 14.00 -21.08
C ASN A 109 8.04 13.94 -22.62
N LYS A 110 6.89 13.79 -23.30
CA LYS A 110 6.79 13.47 -24.74
C LYS A 110 7.65 14.33 -25.66
N GLU A 111 7.84 15.60 -25.35
CA GLU A 111 8.53 16.57 -26.23
C GLU A 111 10.06 16.55 -26.11
N SER A 112 10.61 15.89 -25.09
CA SER A 112 12.06 15.84 -24.83
C SER A 112 12.67 14.45 -24.98
N VAL A 113 11.91 13.45 -25.45
CA VAL A 113 12.45 12.09 -25.61
C VAL A 113 13.35 12.05 -26.82
N THR A 114 14.64 11.79 -26.57
CA THR A 114 15.64 11.60 -27.63
C THR A 114 15.89 10.12 -27.90
N LEU A 115 16.47 9.80 -29.06
CA LEU A 115 16.95 8.46 -29.37
C LEU A 115 17.96 7.95 -28.33
N ASP A 116 18.83 8.84 -27.83
CA ASP A 116 19.85 8.49 -26.83
C ASP A 116 19.23 8.01 -25.51
N ASP A 117 18.16 8.67 -25.03
CA ASP A 117 17.46 8.27 -23.81
C ASP A 117 16.85 6.86 -23.94
N VAL A 118 16.23 6.57 -25.09
CA VAL A 118 15.62 5.27 -25.35
C VAL A 118 16.69 4.19 -25.57
N SER A 119 17.81 4.55 -26.19
CA SER A 119 18.96 3.67 -26.38
C SER A 119 19.58 3.29 -25.04
N GLU A 120 19.83 4.25 -24.14
CA GLU A 120 20.37 3.98 -22.81
C GLU A 120 19.47 3.05 -22.00
N LEU A 121 18.15 3.34 -21.98
CA LEU A 121 17.17 2.47 -21.32
C LEU A 121 17.18 1.05 -21.90
N SER A 122 17.25 0.94 -23.23
CA SER A 122 17.29 -0.33 -23.94
C SER A 122 18.55 -1.14 -23.61
N GLU A 123 19.72 -0.52 -23.63
CA GLU A 123 20.98 -1.16 -23.27
C GLU A 123 20.98 -1.65 -21.82
N LEU A 124 20.48 -0.83 -20.89
CA LEU A 124 20.39 -1.18 -19.48
C LEU A 124 19.44 -2.36 -19.27
N THR A 125 18.30 -2.36 -19.96
CA THR A 125 17.31 -3.44 -19.97
C THR A 125 17.93 -4.75 -20.44
N ILE A 126 18.60 -4.74 -21.60
CA ILE A 126 19.28 -5.92 -22.17
C ILE A 126 20.37 -6.42 -21.22
N ARG A 127 21.15 -5.51 -20.62
CA ARG A 127 22.22 -5.84 -19.68
C ARG A 127 21.69 -6.55 -18.44
N ILE A 128 20.58 -6.09 -17.88
CA ILE A 128 19.93 -6.69 -16.71
C ILE A 128 19.38 -8.08 -17.07
N LEU A 129 18.62 -8.21 -18.16
CA LEU A 129 18.09 -9.50 -18.60
C LEU A 129 19.20 -10.51 -18.90
N LYS A 130 20.30 -10.08 -19.55
CA LYS A 130 21.47 -10.94 -19.79
C LYS A 130 22.13 -11.39 -18.49
N ARG A 131 22.17 -10.55 -17.46
CA ARG A 131 22.71 -10.91 -16.13
C ARG A 131 21.82 -11.94 -15.42
N LEU A 132 20.50 -11.84 -15.53
CA LEU A 132 19.57 -12.85 -15.05
C LEU A 132 19.80 -14.19 -15.76
N ARG A 133 19.82 -14.17 -17.09
CA ARG A 133 19.91 -15.35 -17.97
C ARG A 133 21.23 -16.09 -17.92
N ARG A 134 22.30 -15.44 -17.44
CA ARG A 134 23.57 -16.12 -17.16
C ARG A 134 23.49 -17.11 -16.00
N ASN A 135 22.45 -17.05 -15.18
CA ASN A 135 22.36 -17.74 -13.90
C ASN A 135 21.22 -18.75 -13.83
N VAL A 136 21.07 -19.56 -14.88
CA VAL A 136 20.06 -20.62 -14.91
C VAL A 136 20.41 -21.69 -13.87
N PRO A 137 19.51 -22.00 -12.92
CA PRO A 137 19.75 -23.03 -11.92
C PRO A 137 19.65 -24.43 -12.53
N THR A 138 20.47 -25.36 -12.04
CA THR A 138 20.46 -26.77 -12.49
C THR A 138 19.37 -27.62 -11.82
N ASP A 139 18.94 -27.25 -10.61
CA ASP A 139 17.88 -27.95 -9.89
C ASP A 139 16.51 -27.68 -10.52
N LYS A 140 15.75 -28.74 -10.83
CA LYS A 140 14.40 -28.69 -11.41
C LYS A 140 13.43 -27.80 -10.63
N LYS A 141 13.48 -27.81 -9.29
CA LYS A 141 12.57 -27.00 -8.46
C LYS A 141 12.87 -25.51 -8.63
N LEU A 142 14.16 -25.13 -8.58
CA LEU A 142 14.62 -23.76 -8.75
C LEU A 142 14.43 -23.28 -10.20
N LEU A 143 14.61 -24.18 -11.17
CA LEU A 143 14.42 -23.92 -12.59
C LEU A 143 13.00 -23.48 -12.90
N LYS A 144 11.99 -24.16 -12.34
CA LYS A 144 10.59 -23.75 -12.54
C LYS A 144 10.30 -22.32 -12.06
N TYR A 145 10.90 -21.91 -10.93
CA TYR A 145 10.78 -20.53 -10.44
C TYR A 145 11.49 -19.55 -11.37
N TYR A 146 12.70 -19.91 -11.82
CA TYR A 146 13.45 -19.13 -12.79
C TYR A 146 12.68 -18.93 -14.10
N GLU A 147 12.16 -20.00 -14.70
CA GLU A 147 11.42 -19.95 -15.97
C GLU A 147 10.17 -19.07 -15.87
N ASN A 148 9.43 -19.16 -14.75
CA ASN A 148 8.27 -18.32 -14.51
C ASN A 148 8.63 -16.83 -14.45
N ILE A 149 9.76 -16.51 -13.82
CA ILE A 149 10.23 -15.13 -13.68
C ILE A 149 10.76 -14.61 -15.02
N ASP A 150 11.63 -15.36 -15.70
CA ASP A 150 12.20 -14.97 -17.00
C ASP A 150 11.10 -14.81 -18.07
N ASN A 151 10.11 -15.70 -18.10
CA ASN A 151 8.95 -15.58 -18.99
C ASN A 151 8.17 -14.27 -18.75
N TYR A 152 7.88 -13.95 -17.49
CA TYR A 152 7.19 -12.70 -17.16
C TYR A 152 8.02 -11.47 -17.51
N LEU A 153 9.31 -11.46 -17.18
CA LEU A 153 10.19 -10.32 -17.46
C LEU A 153 10.35 -10.10 -18.95
N SER A 154 10.57 -11.17 -19.72
CA SER A 154 10.63 -11.10 -21.18
C SER A 154 9.35 -10.49 -21.78
N TRP A 155 8.19 -11.02 -21.39
CA TRP A 155 6.91 -10.48 -21.84
C TRP A 155 6.68 -9.04 -21.39
N PHE A 156 6.98 -8.71 -20.13
CA PHE A 156 6.77 -7.37 -19.59
C PHE A 156 7.63 -6.33 -20.29
N THR A 157 8.88 -6.69 -20.62
CA THR A 157 9.80 -5.85 -21.39
C THR A 157 9.21 -5.49 -22.74
N GLU A 158 8.77 -6.51 -23.48
CA GLU A 158 8.11 -6.32 -24.77
C GLU A 158 6.87 -5.42 -24.65
N GLN A 159 6.01 -5.63 -23.64
CA GLN A 159 4.83 -4.78 -23.45
C GLN A 159 5.19 -3.32 -23.15
N ARG A 160 6.32 -3.06 -22.48
CA ARG A 160 6.81 -1.70 -22.25
C ARG A 160 7.38 -1.07 -23.53
N CYS A 161 8.16 -1.82 -24.30
CA CYS A 161 8.64 -1.38 -25.62
C CYS A 161 7.47 -1.06 -26.57
N LEU A 162 6.48 -1.95 -26.67
CA LEU A 162 5.27 -1.73 -27.48
C LEU A 162 4.46 -0.52 -27.00
N ALA A 163 4.35 -0.29 -25.69
CA ALA A 163 3.69 0.89 -25.14
C ALA A 163 4.41 2.18 -25.53
N MET A 164 5.75 2.18 -25.53
CA MET A 164 6.53 3.33 -26.01
C MET A 164 6.31 3.56 -27.50
N VAL A 165 6.39 2.53 -28.34
CA VAL A 165 6.08 2.63 -29.78
C VAL A 165 4.66 3.17 -30.03
N ALA A 166 3.67 2.78 -29.23
CA ALA A 166 2.29 3.20 -29.42
C ALA A 166 2.02 4.66 -29.04
N HIS A 167 2.76 5.21 -28.08
CA HIS A 167 2.41 6.48 -27.42
C HIS A 167 3.45 7.61 -27.56
N LEU A 168 4.65 7.31 -28.05
CA LEU A 168 5.65 8.34 -28.36
C LEU A 168 5.21 9.21 -29.56
N PRO A 169 5.55 10.51 -29.55
CA PRO A 169 5.24 11.39 -30.68
C PRO A 169 6.07 11.00 -31.91
N ARG A 170 5.47 11.17 -33.10
CA ARG A 170 6.08 10.82 -34.38
C ARG A 170 7.00 11.94 -34.88
N GLY A 171 8.06 12.22 -34.13
CA GLY A 171 9.11 13.18 -34.49
C GLY A 171 10.09 12.62 -35.53
N ASN A 172 11.14 13.39 -35.82
CA ASN A 172 12.16 13.02 -36.82
C ASN A 172 12.95 11.75 -36.41
N GLU A 173 13.25 11.57 -35.13
CA GLU A 173 13.98 10.39 -34.59
C GLU A 173 13.08 9.17 -34.35
N TYR A 174 11.76 9.32 -34.46
CA TYR A 174 10.81 8.26 -34.16
C TYR A 174 10.98 6.98 -35.02
N PRO A 175 11.30 7.03 -36.32
CA PRO A 175 11.54 5.82 -37.11
C PRO A 175 12.66 4.95 -36.55
N GLU A 176 13.78 5.56 -36.13
CA GLU A 176 14.94 4.88 -35.56
C GLU A 176 14.62 4.30 -34.17
N ILE A 177 13.94 5.09 -33.32
CA ILE A 177 13.45 4.63 -32.01
C ILE A 177 12.52 3.42 -32.18
N LYS A 178 11.60 3.48 -33.15
CA LYS A 178 10.65 2.41 -33.42
C LYS A 178 11.37 1.13 -33.85
N GLU A 179 12.34 1.23 -34.74
CA GLU A 179 13.13 0.07 -35.20
C GLU A 179 13.86 -0.59 -34.03
N LEU A 180 14.59 0.20 -33.23
CA LEU A 180 15.29 -0.28 -32.03
C LEU A 180 14.35 -1.03 -31.06
N LEU A 181 13.19 -0.45 -30.77
CA LEU A 181 12.24 -1.06 -29.83
C LEU A 181 11.60 -2.33 -30.40
N LEU A 182 11.33 -2.38 -31.71
CA LEU A 182 10.76 -3.57 -32.35
C LEU A 182 11.78 -4.72 -32.43
N ASP A 183 13.07 -4.41 -32.62
CA ASP A 183 14.13 -5.41 -32.58
C ASP A 183 14.25 -6.08 -31.21
N ILE A 184 14.11 -5.29 -30.13
CA ILE A 184 14.06 -5.82 -28.76
C ILE A 184 12.84 -6.72 -28.58
N CYS A 185 11.66 -6.28 -29.06
CA CYS A 185 10.44 -7.10 -29.02
C CYS A 185 10.64 -8.45 -29.73
N ALA A 186 11.20 -8.42 -30.94
CA ALA A 186 11.45 -9.63 -31.73
C ALA A 186 12.46 -10.57 -31.05
N SER A 187 13.53 -10.02 -30.47
CA SER A 187 14.53 -10.79 -29.72
C SER A 187 13.92 -11.50 -28.50
N GLU A 188 13.08 -10.77 -27.75
CA GLU A 188 12.40 -11.31 -26.57
C GLU A 188 11.34 -12.35 -26.93
N GLU A 189 10.59 -12.15 -28.02
CA GLU A 189 9.67 -13.15 -28.54
C GLU A 189 10.37 -14.45 -28.93
N GLN A 190 11.45 -14.35 -29.73
CA GLN A 190 12.26 -15.51 -30.13
C GLN A 190 12.83 -16.24 -28.91
N HIS A 191 13.26 -15.51 -27.88
CA HIS A 191 13.74 -16.09 -26.64
C HIS A 191 12.67 -16.95 -25.95
N ARG A 192 11.42 -16.46 -25.85
CA ARG A 192 10.31 -17.22 -25.24
C ARG A 192 9.92 -18.44 -26.06
N ILE A 193 9.94 -18.34 -27.39
CA ILE A 193 9.66 -19.47 -28.31
C ILE A 193 10.72 -20.55 -28.12
N LYS A 194 12.01 -20.18 -28.14
CA LYS A 194 13.14 -21.11 -27.99
C LYS A 194 13.07 -21.91 -26.69
N HIS A 195 12.70 -21.27 -25.58
CA HIS A 195 12.59 -21.91 -24.27
C HIS A 195 11.21 -22.52 -23.99
N LYS A 196 10.25 -22.42 -24.92
CA LYS A 196 8.92 -23.02 -24.82
C LYS A 196 8.17 -22.63 -23.52
N TYR A 197 8.30 -21.38 -23.07
CA TYR A 197 7.68 -20.95 -21.81
C TYR A 197 6.15 -20.94 -21.84
N ASN A 198 5.56 -20.80 -23.03
CA ASN A 198 4.13 -20.68 -23.23
C ASN A 198 3.61 -21.83 -24.09
N SER A 199 2.44 -22.37 -23.73
CA SER A 199 1.76 -23.38 -24.52
C SER A 199 1.15 -22.74 -25.78
N GLU A 200 0.98 -23.53 -26.84
CA GLU A 200 0.37 -23.07 -28.10
C GLU A 200 -1.00 -22.41 -27.88
N ARG A 201 -1.83 -23.00 -27.02
CA ARG A 201 -3.13 -22.43 -26.63
C ARG A 201 -3.03 -21.06 -25.97
N ALA A 202 -1.99 -20.82 -25.18
CA ALA A 202 -1.77 -19.51 -24.55
C ALA A 202 -1.22 -18.49 -25.54
N MET A 203 -0.48 -18.92 -26.56
CA MET A 203 0.02 -18.04 -27.63
C MET A 203 -1.09 -17.62 -28.60
N GLN A 204 -2.08 -18.48 -28.83
CA GLN A 204 -3.22 -18.18 -29.71
C GLN A 204 -4.27 -17.25 -29.09
N ASP A 205 -4.41 -17.25 -27.76
CA ASP A 205 -5.44 -16.50 -27.05
C ASP A 205 -4.84 -15.39 -26.17
N GLN A 206 -5.02 -14.15 -26.59
CA GLN A 206 -4.50 -12.96 -25.92
C GLN A 206 -5.00 -12.84 -24.46
N THR A 207 -6.24 -13.24 -24.19
CA THR A 207 -6.81 -13.15 -22.84
C THR A 207 -6.16 -14.14 -21.89
N ARG A 208 -5.87 -15.36 -22.36
CA ARG A 208 -5.14 -16.38 -21.60
C ARG A 208 -3.71 -15.95 -21.32
N MET A 209 -3.04 -15.36 -22.32
CA MET A 209 -1.69 -14.83 -22.11
C MET A 209 -1.69 -13.75 -21.02
N SER A 210 -2.58 -12.77 -21.12
CA SER A 210 -2.71 -11.69 -20.13
C SER A 210 -2.98 -12.23 -18.71
N ASN A 211 -3.90 -13.19 -18.58
CA ASN A 211 -4.21 -13.82 -17.28
C ASN A 211 -3.02 -14.60 -16.72
N LYS A 212 -2.28 -15.33 -17.55
CA LYS A 212 -1.05 -16.02 -17.14
C LYS A 212 -0.01 -15.01 -16.64
N MET A 213 0.19 -13.91 -17.35
CA MET A 213 1.18 -12.90 -16.98
C MET A 213 0.80 -12.15 -15.69
N ARG A 214 -0.50 -11.91 -15.47
CA ARG A 214 -1.00 -11.40 -14.18
C ARG A 214 -0.70 -12.36 -13.02
N LEU A 215 -0.85 -13.66 -13.24
CA LEU A 215 -0.49 -14.67 -12.24
C LEU A 215 1.02 -14.66 -11.96
N LEU A 216 1.86 -14.60 -13.00
CA LEU A 216 3.31 -14.56 -12.84
C LEU A 216 3.77 -13.29 -12.11
N ARG A 217 3.18 -12.13 -12.41
CA ARG A 217 3.42 -10.89 -11.64
C ARG A 217 3.10 -11.09 -10.16
N ARG A 218 1.96 -11.71 -9.84
CA ARG A 218 1.57 -11.99 -8.45
C ARG A 218 2.53 -12.96 -7.76
N LEU A 219 3.05 -13.95 -8.48
CA LEU A 219 4.05 -14.89 -7.96
C LEU A 219 5.39 -14.21 -7.64
N ILE A 220 5.80 -13.21 -8.43
CA ILE A 220 6.97 -12.37 -8.14
C ILE A 220 6.71 -11.47 -6.93
N GLU A 221 5.52 -10.87 -6.84
CA GLU A 221 5.19 -9.95 -5.76
C GLU A 221 5.01 -10.65 -4.41
N TYR A 222 4.48 -11.88 -4.38
CA TYR A 222 4.12 -12.58 -3.16
C TYR A 222 5.28 -12.71 -2.14
N PRO A 223 6.46 -13.27 -2.48
CA PRO A 223 7.54 -13.43 -1.51
C PRO A 223 8.16 -12.09 -1.08
N VAL A 224 8.01 -11.04 -1.89
CA VAL A 224 8.56 -9.71 -1.63
C VAL A 224 7.62 -8.87 -0.74
N THR A 225 6.32 -9.19 -0.75
CA THR A 225 5.29 -8.45 -0.03
C THR A 225 5.11 -8.98 1.37
N MET A 226 5.22 -8.11 2.37
CA MET A 226 4.94 -8.48 3.76
C MET A 226 3.44 -8.73 3.96
N LYS A 227 3.09 -9.76 4.72
CA LYS A 227 1.70 -9.98 5.14
C LYS A 227 1.31 -8.91 6.15
N GLU A 228 0.17 -8.27 5.94
CA GLU A 228 -0.34 -7.22 6.81
C GLU A 228 -1.55 -7.73 7.60
N LYS A 229 -1.54 -7.49 8.91
CA LYS A 229 -2.71 -7.67 9.77
C LYS A 229 -3.08 -6.36 10.43
N THR A 230 -4.24 -5.83 10.08
CA THR A 230 -4.79 -4.60 10.66
C THR A 230 -5.63 -4.93 11.88
N ILE A 231 -5.32 -4.29 13.00
CA ILE A 231 -6.07 -4.40 14.25
C ILE A 231 -6.63 -3.03 14.57
N GLU A 232 -7.94 -2.93 14.67
CA GLU A 232 -8.63 -1.73 15.15
C GLU A 232 -8.36 -1.55 16.65
N LEU A 233 -7.78 -0.41 17.00
CA LEU A 233 -7.58 0.01 18.36
C LEU A 233 -8.79 0.80 18.83
N GLY A 234 -9.10 0.67 20.11
CA GLY A 234 -10.08 1.54 20.76
C GLY A 234 -11.47 0.94 20.96
N LYS A 235 -11.77 -0.27 20.45
CA LYS A 235 -13.06 -0.95 20.72
C LYS A 235 -13.26 -1.21 22.20
N ASN A 236 -12.23 -1.73 22.88
CA ASN A 236 -12.29 -2.00 24.32
C ASN A 236 -12.25 -0.71 25.15
N THR A 237 -11.44 0.28 24.76
CA THR A 237 -11.40 1.57 25.46
C THR A 237 -12.72 2.32 25.31
N ARG A 238 -13.40 2.25 24.16
CA ARG A 238 -14.73 2.83 23.96
C ARG A 238 -15.76 2.21 24.89
N LYS A 239 -15.72 0.88 25.09
CA LYS A 239 -16.58 0.19 26.06
C LYS A 239 -16.32 0.67 27.48
N ILE A 240 -15.05 0.77 27.90
CA ILE A 240 -14.68 1.27 29.23
C ILE A 240 -15.15 2.72 29.42
N VAL A 241 -14.90 3.60 28.45
CA VAL A 241 -15.34 5.01 28.51
C VAL A 241 -16.85 5.11 28.57
N THR A 242 -17.57 4.31 27.78
CA THR A 242 -19.03 4.30 27.79
C THR A 242 -19.56 3.80 29.13
N GLY A 243 -18.94 2.78 29.72
CA GLY A 243 -19.30 2.28 31.05
C GLY A 243 -18.99 3.29 32.15
N ALA A 244 -17.83 3.95 32.11
CA ALA A 244 -17.45 4.99 33.05
C ALA A 244 -18.39 6.20 32.96
N ALA A 245 -18.72 6.65 31.73
CA ALA A 245 -19.69 7.71 31.50
C ALA A 245 -21.06 7.39 32.10
N ALA A 246 -21.56 6.17 31.85
CA ALA A 246 -22.82 5.71 32.42
C ALA A 246 -22.77 5.65 33.96
N GLY A 247 -21.65 5.19 34.53
CA GLY A 247 -21.44 5.17 35.98
C GLY A 247 -21.46 6.56 36.61
N ILE A 248 -20.76 7.52 36.01
CA ILE A 248 -20.73 8.92 36.46
C ILE A 248 -22.15 9.52 36.44
N VAL A 249 -22.90 9.31 35.35
CA VAL A 249 -24.28 9.76 35.23
C VAL A 249 -25.17 9.11 36.29
N MET A 250 -25.02 7.80 36.53
CA MET A 250 -25.78 7.09 37.56
C MET A 250 -25.48 7.62 38.97
N ILE A 251 -24.21 7.90 39.28
CA ILE A 251 -23.83 8.49 40.58
C ILE A 251 -24.50 9.86 40.74
N PHE A 252 -24.44 10.72 39.72
CA PHE A 252 -25.05 12.04 39.75
C PHE A 252 -26.58 11.98 39.93
N VAL A 253 -27.26 11.13 39.15
CA VAL A 253 -28.70 10.89 39.25
C VAL A 253 -29.09 10.38 40.63
N THR A 254 -28.32 9.44 41.19
CA THR A 254 -28.57 8.88 42.51
C THR A 254 -28.42 9.94 43.60
N LEU A 255 -27.39 10.78 43.52
CA LEU A 255 -27.18 11.90 44.45
C LEU A 255 -28.31 12.94 44.35
N MET A 256 -28.75 13.27 43.13
CA MET A 256 -29.90 14.15 42.91
C MET A 256 -31.18 13.56 43.51
N MET A 257 -31.42 12.26 43.32
CA MET A 257 -32.59 11.58 43.86
C MET A 257 -32.59 11.56 45.38
N ILE A 258 -31.44 11.33 46.02
CA ILE A 258 -31.29 11.40 47.49
C ILE A 258 -31.59 12.81 47.99
N LYS A 259 -31.04 13.85 47.35
CA LYS A 259 -31.33 15.25 47.72
C LYS A 259 -32.80 15.62 47.50
N ALA A 260 -33.38 15.23 46.37
CA ALA A 260 -34.78 15.47 46.06
C ALA A 260 -35.70 14.82 47.12
N ARG A 261 -35.39 13.59 47.54
CA ARG A 261 -36.10 12.90 48.62
C ARG A 261 -35.96 13.64 49.96
N GLY A 262 -34.79 14.20 50.26
CA GLY A 262 -34.56 14.98 51.48
C GLY A 262 -35.29 16.32 51.54
N VAL A 263 -35.60 16.93 50.38
CA VAL A 263 -36.25 18.26 50.30
C VAL A 263 -37.78 18.16 50.12
N LEU A 264 -38.27 17.15 49.41
CA LEU A 264 -39.69 17.03 49.00
C LEU A 264 -40.53 16.09 49.88
N GLY A 265 -40.09 15.79 51.10
CA GLY A 265 -40.68 14.78 52.01
C GLY A 265 -42.22 14.62 51.94
N ASP A 266 -42.66 13.35 51.95
CA ASP A 266 -44.04 12.82 52.01
C ASP A 266 -45.09 13.30 50.99
N ILE A 267 -44.75 14.21 50.06
CA ILE A 267 -45.65 14.58 48.95
C ILE A 267 -45.38 13.68 47.74
N THR A 268 -46.11 12.57 47.66
CA THR A 268 -45.91 11.51 46.65
C THR A 268 -46.00 12.03 45.20
N ALA A 269 -46.90 12.98 44.92
CA ALA A 269 -47.12 13.49 43.57
C ALA A 269 -45.97 14.38 43.05
N SER A 270 -45.47 15.32 43.85
CA SER A 270 -44.34 16.19 43.47
C SER A 270 -43.05 15.40 43.35
N PHE A 271 -42.87 14.36 44.17
CA PHE A 271 -41.71 13.48 44.09
C PHE A 271 -41.68 12.70 42.76
N ILE A 272 -42.82 12.15 42.31
CA ILE A 272 -42.91 11.42 41.03
C ILE A 272 -42.58 12.35 39.85
N LEU A 273 -43.06 13.60 39.88
CA LEU A 273 -42.77 14.58 38.84
C LEU A 273 -41.28 14.89 38.77
N VAL A 274 -40.64 15.16 39.90
CA VAL A 274 -39.19 15.43 39.97
C VAL A 274 -38.37 14.22 39.57
N LEU A 275 -38.77 13.01 39.97
CA LEU A 275 -38.12 11.77 39.54
C LEU A 275 -38.15 11.60 38.02
N SER A 276 -39.29 11.89 37.40
CA SER A 276 -39.49 11.82 35.95
C SER A 276 -38.59 12.83 35.23
N LEU A 277 -38.49 14.05 35.77
CA LEU A 277 -37.60 15.09 35.23
C LEU A 277 -36.12 14.69 35.34
N ILE A 278 -35.69 14.17 36.50
CA ILE A 278 -34.31 13.70 36.70
C ILE A 278 -33.99 12.56 35.70
N TYR A 279 -34.94 11.66 35.46
CA TYR A 279 -34.74 10.56 34.52
C TYR A 279 -34.71 11.03 33.06
N ALA A 280 -35.50 12.04 32.69
CA ALA A 280 -35.43 12.66 31.37
C ALA A 280 -34.06 13.34 31.15
N ILE A 281 -33.58 14.09 32.15
CA ILE A 281 -32.26 14.73 32.14
C ILE A 281 -31.15 13.69 32.01
N ARG A 282 -31.24 12.58 32.76
CA ARG A 282 -30.28 11.46 32.67
C ARG A 282 -30.06 11.01 31.23
N GLU A 283 -31.12 10.87 30.45
CA GLU A 283 -31.01 10.33 29.08
C GLU A 283 -30.26 11.29 28.15
N VAL A 284 -30.55 12.59 28.23
CA VAL A 284 -29.85 13.62 27.43
C VAL A 284 -28.36 13.70 27.81
N PHE A 285 -28.05 13.80 29.11
CA PHE A 285 -26.67 13.94 29.58
C PHE A 285 -25.81 12.70 29.33
N LYS A 286 -26.41 11.51 29.32
CA LYS A 286 -25.70 10.24 29.10
C LYS A 286 -25.01 10.20 27.75
N ASP A 287 -25.71 10.61 26.69
CA ASP A 287 -25.15 10.56 25.35
C ASP A 287 -24.12 11.67 25.12
N ASP A 288 -24.37 12.87 25.62
CA ASP A 288 -23.42 13.99 25.53
C ASP A 288 -22.12 13.71 26.27
N LEU A 289 -22.20 13.22 27.50
CA LEU A 289 -21.02 12.92 28.32
C LEU A 289 -20.21 11.76 27.74
N LYS A 290 -20.89 10.74 27.20
CA LYS A 290 -20.24 9.64 26.47
C LYS A 290 -19.48 10.15 25.25
N GLN A 291 -20.09 11.01 24.44
CA GLN A 291 -19.44 11.57 23.26
C GLN A 291 -18.28 12.50 23.63
N MET A 292 -18.46 13.36 24.62
CA MET A 292 -17.43 14.29 25.09
C MET A 292 -16.19 13.54 25.60
N LEU A 293 -16.38 12.58 26.53
CA LEU A 293 -15.28 11.77 27.07
C LEU A 293 -14.60 10.96 25.97
N TRP A 294 -15.36 10.43 25.02
CA TRP A 294 -14.79 9.69 23.90
C TRP A 294 -13.94 10.57 22.99
N ARG A 295 -14.43 11.76 22.59
CA ARG A 295 -13.67 12.70 21.77
C ARG A 295 -12.39 13.15 22.48
N TRP A 296 -12.47 13.45 23.77
CA TRP A 296 -11.32 13.85 24.56
C TRP A 296 -10.27 12.74 24.69
N LEU A 297 -10.68 11.52 25.02
CA LEU A 297 -9.77 10.38 25.17
C LEU A 297 -9.18 9.90 23.83
N ARG A 298 -9.92 10.04 22.73
CA ARG A 298 -9.50 9.60 21.40
C ARG A 298 -8.52 10.58 20.74
N LYS A 299 -8.54 11.86 21.12
CA LYS A 299 -7.70 12.89 20.49
C LYS A 299 -6.21 12.51 20.52
N GLY A 300 -5.58 12.46 19.35
CA GLY A 300 -4.15 12.12 19.19
C GLY A 300 -3.77 10.64 19.39
N ARG A 301 -4.72 9.72 19.55
CA ARG A 301 -4.44 8.28 19.73
C ARG A 301 -4.56 7.49 18.43
N ALA A 302 -3.71 6.46 18.29
CA ALA A 302 -3.69 5.61 17.11
C ALA A 302 -5.02 4.85 17.00
N ARG A 303 -5.61 4.87 15.80
CA ARG A 303 -6.87 4.15 15.53
C ARG A 303 -6.61 2.75 15.03
N TRP A 304 -5.53 2.55 14.31
CA TRP A 304 -5.16 1.25 13.79
C TRP A 304 -3.74 0.90 14.17
N ARG A 305 -3.54 -0.40 14.41
CA ARG A 305 -2.23 -1.00 14.53
C ARG A 305 -2.09 -2.06 13.46
N LYS A 306 -1.11 -1.87 12.58
CA LYS A 306 -0.70 -2.86 11.59
C LYS A 306 0.47 -3.66 12.13
N GLN A 307 0.40 -4.96 11.90
CA GLN A 307 1.50 -5.89 12.16
C GLN A 307 1.95 -6.46 10.82
N PHE A 308 3.26 -6.42 10.57
CA PHE A 308 3.87 -6.92 9.35
C PHE A 308 4.59 -8.23 9.65
N PHE A 309 4.23 -9.27 8.89
CA PHE A 309 4.84 -10.59 8.98
C PHE A 309 5.59 -10.90 7.68
N ASP A 310 6.70 -11.63 7.80
CA ASP A 310 7.41 -12.15 6.63
C ASP A 310 6.52 -13.13 5.86
N ALA A 311 6.53 -13.02 4.53
CA ALA A 311 5.81 -13.91 3.65
C ALA A 311 6.29 -15.36 3.72
N ASN A 312 7.59 -15.56 4.01
CA ASN A 312 8.21 -16.88 4.03
C ASN A 312 8.23 -17.49 5.43
N THR A 313 8.69 -16.74 6.44
CA THR A 313 8.87 -17.27 7.81
C THR A 313 7.71 -17.00 8.76
N ASP A 314 6.74 -16.16 8.37
CA ASP A 314 5.65 -15.68 9.23
C ASP A 314 6.13 -14.98 10.52
N HIS A 315 7.40 -14.61 10.58
CA HIS A 315 7.97 -13.89 11.71
C HIS A 315 7.50 -12.43 11.70
N LEU A 316 7.23 -11.87 12.89
CA LEU A 316 6.85 -10.47 13.05
C LEU A 316 8.07 -9.57 12.76
N ILE A 317 7.99 -8.78 11.69
CA ILE A 317 9.06 -7.85 11.27
C ILE A 317 8.90 -6.52 11.99
N GLY A 318 7.65 -6.03 12.08
CA GLY A 318 7.41 -4.67 12.53
C GLY A 318 5.96 -4.38 12.85
N ARG A 319 5.76 -3.23 13.49
CA ARG A 319 4.46 -2.70 13.85
C ARG A 319 4.37 -1.26 13.38
N GLN A 320 3.22 -0.86 12.88
CA GLN A 320 2.92 0.51 12.51
C GLN A 320 1.64 0.94 13.20
N PHE A 321 1.68 2.12 13.80
CA PHE A 321 0.52 2.80 14.31
C PHE A 321 0.07 3.82 13.27
N GLU A 322 -1.24 3.87 13.03
CA GLU A 322 -1.82 4.80 12.07
C GLU A 322 -2.90 5.64 12.74
N TRP A 323 -2.86 6.92 12.40
CA TRP A 323 -3.76 7.96 12.86
C TRP A 323 -4.42 8.58 11.65
N MET A 324 -5.72 8.84 11.76
CA MET A 324 -6.45 9.66 10.80
C MET A 324 -7.43 10.54 11.58
N GLU A 325 -7.40 11.82 11.30
CA GLU A 325 -8.28 12.82 11.90
C GLU A 325 -8.57 13.92 10.88
N TYR A 326 -9.82 14.38 10.82
CA TYR A 326 -10.17 15.61 10.13
C TYR A 326 -9.78 16.80 11.01
N ILE A 327 -8.85 17.62 10.52
CA ILE A 327 -8.32 18.78 11.24
C ILE A 327 -8.78 20.04 10.52
N SER A 328 -9.34 21.00 11.27
CA SER A 328 -9.63 22.34 10.73
C SER A 328 -8.32 23.06 10.42
N TYR A 329 -8.31 23.89 9.38
CA TYR A 329 -7.15 24.67 8.98
C TYR A 329 -6.54 25.48 10.15
N ASP A 330 -7.39 26.04 11.01
CA ASP A 330 -6.99 26.81 12.20
C ASP A 330 -6.32 26.02 13.31
N LYS A 331 -6.27 24.69 13.21
CA LYS A 331 -5.63 23.79 14.18
C LYS A 331 -4.35 23.15 13.62
N LEU A 332 -3.99 23.44 12.37
CA LEU A 332 -2.76 22.94 11.76
C LEU A 332 -1.53 23.62 12.37
N PRO A 333 -0.37 22.96 12.44
CA PRO A 333 0.88 23.60 12.82
C PRO A 333 1.21 24.79 11.89
N GLU A 334 1.77 25.87 12.43
CA GLU A 334 2.10 27.08 11.65
C GLU A 334 3.04 26.81 10.48
N SER A 335 3.93 25.82 10.62
CA SER A 335 4.85 25.39 9.56
C SER A 335 4.14 24.86 8.31
N ILE A 336 2.92 24.34 8.46
CA ILE A 336 2.14 23.72 7.37
C ILE A 336 1.14 24.71 6.77
N ARG A 337 0.73 25.73 7.54
CA ARG A 337 -0.16 26.80 7.04
C ARG A 337 0.52 27.75 6.05
N LYS A 338 1.85 27.81 6.03
CA LYS A 338 2.62 28.77 5.21
C LYS A 338 2.92 28.30 3.77
N THR A 339 2.43 27.14 3.37
CA THR A 339 2.40 26.66 1.98
C THR A 339 1.05 26.97 1.36
#